data_AF-A0AA96CQP8-F1
#
_entry.id   AF-A0AA96CQP8-F1
#
_cell.length_a   1.000
_cell.length_b   1.000
_cell.length_c   1.000
_cell.angle_alpha   90.00
_cell.angle_beta   90.00
_cell.angle_gamma   90.00
#
_symmetry.space_group_name_H-M   'P 1'
#
loop_
_entity.id
_entity.type
_entity.pdbx_description
1 polymer ?
#
loop_
_entity_poly.entity_id
_entity_poly.type
_entity_poly.pdbx_seq_one_letter_code
_entity_poly.pdbx_strand_id
1 'polypeptide(L)'
;MKLIKELIKVYFVFVAVFFVGRLFFYLLHMERFNDISFSESMLTFIYGLRMDTIIISIMLAIPTLALCLSPKIFSKFISKLLNIYILSFLILAVFIECASFPFFAQYDLRPNYLFIEYLEYPQEVSSLLFKDYKFQFIAAFLIISLVVTLYIKSKFINFENVFQQSYLSRILMLLPILLVLFIGIRSSLGHRPVNISDALYSTNRVINEITKNSLHSLGYAYYSNKKN
;
A
#
# COMPACT_ATOMS: atom_id res chain seq x y z
N MET A 1 24.85 4.90 1.66
CA MET A 1 24.62 3.70 2.49
C MET A 1 23.70 2.75 1.70
N LYS A 2 24.14 1.53 1.37
CA LYS A 2 23.45 0.67 0.38
C LYS A 2 22.08 0.21 0.90
N LEU A 3 21.99 -0.10 2.19
CA LEU A 3 20.74 -0.47 2.87
C LEU A 3 19.63 0.57 2.67
N ILE A 4 19.87 1.83 3.07
CA ILE A 4 18.89 2.92 2.97
C ILE A 4 18.47 3.14 1.52
N LYS A 5 19.42 3.09 0.58
CA LYS A 5 19.13 3.27 -0.84
C LYS A 5 18.09 2.26 -1.34
N GLU A 6 18.26 0.97 -1.03
CA GLU A 6 17.32 -0.06 -1.48
C GLU A 6 15.96 0.03 -0.77
N LEU A 7 15.92 0.37 0.52
CA LEU A 7 14.66 0.59 1.24
C LEU A 7 13.87 1.80 0.68
N ILE A 8 14.55 2.89 0.37
CA ILE A 8 13.94 4.09 -0.24
C ILE A 8 13.37 3.77 -1.63
N LYS A 9 14.06 2.97 -2.44
CA LYS A 9 13.54 2.54 -3.74
C LYS A 9 12.24 1.76 -3.59
N VAL A 10 12.19 0.81 -2.65
CA VAL A 10 10.97 0.07 -2.35
C VAL A 10 9.86 1.04 -1.93
N TYR A 11 10.15 1.97 -1.01
CA TYR A 11 9.19 2.99 -0.59
C TYR A 11 8.58 3.75 -1.79
N PHE A 12 9.42 4.25 -2.70
CA PHE A 12 8.96 5.01 -3.86
C PHE A 12 8.14 4.17 -4.85
N VAL A 13 8.45 2.88 -5.02
CA VAL A 13 7.64 1.99 -5.86
C VAL A 13 6.20 1.91 -5.34
N PHE A 14 6.02 1.69 -4.03
CA PHE A 14 4.68 1.60 -3.45
C PHE A 14 3.96 2.95 -3.41
N VAL A 15 4.65 4.05 -3.08
CA VAL A 15 4.07 5.40 -3.17
C VAL A 15 3.58 5.67 -4.58
N ALA A 16 4.35 5.33 -5.62
CA ALA A 16 3.93 5.53 -7.00
C ALA A 16 2.66 4.73 -7.34
N VAL A 17 2.58 3.47 -6.91
CA VAL A 17 1.38 2.63 -7.13
C VAL A 17 0.14 3.25 -6.45
N PHE A 18 0.22 3.58 -5.17
CA PHE A 18 -0.91 4.17 -4.45
C PHE A 18 -1.28 5.57 -4.97
N PHE A 19 -0.28 6.37 -5.32
CA PHE A 19 -0.49 7.69 -5.90
C PHE A 19 -1.20 7.61 -7.25
N VAL A 20 -0.78 6.71 -8.14
CA VAL A 20 -1.45 6.49 -9.44
C VAL A 20 -2.88 5.99 -9.23
N GLY A 21 -3.10 5.04 -8.32
CA GLY A 21 -4.44 4.56 -7.98
C GLY A 21 -5.35 5.70 -7.49
N ARG A 22 -4.84 6.52 -6.55
CA ARG A 22 -5.55 7.70 -6.04
C ARG A 22 -5.81 8.74 -7.11
N LEU A 23 -4.83 9.03 -7.96
CA LEU A 23 -4.97 9.98 -9.05
C LEU A 23 -6.06 9.54 -10.03
N PHE A 24 -6.11 8.24 -10.36
CA PHE A 24 -7.15 7.70 -11.22
C PHE A 24 -8.54 7.80 -10.56
N PHE A 25 -8.64 7.48 -9.26
CA PHE A 25 -9.86 7.69 -8.47
C PHE A 25 -10.33 9.13 -8.46
N TYR A 26 -9.40 10.06 -8.23
CA TYR A 26 -9.64 11.49 -8.21
C TYR A 26 -10.17 11.95 -9.58
N LEU A 27 -9.49 11.58 -10.67
CA LEU A 27 -9.90 11.91 -12.03
C LEU A 27 -11.30 11.39 -12.38
N LEU A 28 -11.60 10.14 -12.03
CA LEU A 28 -12.90 9.52 -12.32
C LEU A 28 -14.08 10.19 -11.60
N HIS A 29 -13.84 10.81 -10.44
CA HIS A 29 -14.90 11.37 -9.60
C HIS A 29 -14.83 12.90 -9.47
N MET A 30 -14.03 13.58 -10.30
CA MET A 30 -13.85 15.04 -10.21
C MET A 30 -15.16 15.82 -10.32
N GLU A 31 -16.12 15.32 -11.10
CA GLU A 31 -17.43 15.94 -11.25
C GLU A 31 -18.24 15.98 -9.94
N ARG A 32 -17.88 15.15 -8.96
CA ARG A 32 -18.51 15.09 -7.62
C ARG A 32 -17.86 16.02 -6.60
N PHE A 33 -16.95 16.91 -7.03
CA PHE A 33 -16.23 17.85 -6.16
C PHE A 33 -16.66 19.31 -6.34
N ASN A 34 -17.80 19.57 -7.00
CA ASN A 34 -18.26 20.95 -7.29
C ASN A 34 -18.56 21.77 -6.02
N ASP A 35 -18.80 21.08 -4.92
CA ASP A 35 -19.16 21.56 -3.60
C ASP A 35 -17.93 21.84 -2.70
N ILE A 36 -16.71 21.57 -3.17
CA ILE A 36 -15.46 21.83 -2.44
C ILE A 36 -14.49 22.68 -3.26
N SER A 37 -13.57 23.35 -2.57
CA SER A 37 -12.54 24.14 -3.24
C SER A 37 -11.42 23.27 -3.81
N PHE A 38 -10.75 23.73 -4.87
CA PHE A 38 -9.62 23.00 -5.45
C PHE A 38 -8.47 22.79 -4.45
N SER A 39 -8.21 23.76 -3.58
CA SER A 39 -7.18 23.64 -2.55
C SER A 39 -7.53 22.54 -1.54
N GLU A 40 -8.79 22.45 -1.15
CA GLU A 40 -9.31 21.38 -0.29
C GLU A 40 -9.20 20.02 -1.00
N SER A 41 -9.60 19.91 -2.27
CA SER A 41 -9.53 18.66 -3.01
C SER A 41 -8.10 18.13 -3.15
N MET A 42 -7.11 19.02 -3.33
CA MET A 42 -5.69 18.65 -3.40
C MET A 42 -5.14 18.06 -2.09
N LEU A 43 -5.78 18.33 -0.94
CA LEU A 43 -5.36 17.75 0.34
C LEU A 43 -5.48 16.21 0.34
N THR A 44 -6.30 15.63 -0.55
CA THR A 44 -6.40 14.17 -0.71
C THR A 44 -5.05 13.51 -0.96
N PHE A 45 -4.15 14.16 -1.70
CA PHE A 45 -2.84 13.61 -2.01
C PHE A 45 -1.89 13.70 -0.81
N ILE A 46 -2.02 14.74 0.02
CA ILE A 46 -1.19 14.94 1.21
C ILE A 46 -1.63 13.98 2.32
N TYR A 47 -2.91 13.97 2.65
CA TYR A 47 -3.46 13.04 3.65
C TYR A 47 -3.39 11.59 3.18
N GLY A 48 -3.58 11.36 1.89
CA GLY A 48 -3.43 10.05 1.29
C GLY A 48 -2.00 9.52 1.36
N LEU A 49 -0.99 10.36 1.08
CA LEU A 49 0.41 9.96 1.24
C LEU A 49 0.74 9.58 2.70
N ARG A 50 0.13 10.25 3.69
CA ARG A 50 0.29 9.87 5.11
C ARG A 50 -0.25 8.47 5.36
N MET A 51 -1.40 8.11 4.77
CA MET A 51 -1.99 6.77 4.87
C MET A 51 -1.14 5.71 4.16
N ASP A 52 -0.63 6.05 2.98
CA ASP A 52 0.27 5.17 2.21
C ASP A 52 1.54 4.86 3.02
N THR A 53 2.10 5.90 3.66
CA THR A 53 3.31 5.79 4.49
C THR A 53 3.14 4.79 5.63
N ILE A 54 1.95 4.69 6.24
CA ILE A 54 1.68 3.73 7.31
C ILE A 54 1.89 2.30 6.79
N ILE A 55 1.19 1.94 5.71
CA ILE A 55 1.26 0.59 5.13
C ILE A 55 2.66 0.25 4.63
N ILE A 56 3.29 1.20 3.93
CA ILE A 56 4.64 1.00 3.42
C ILE A 56 5.63 0.82 4.58
N SER A 57 5.48 1.58 5.67
CA SER A 57 6.37 1.47 6.83
C SER A 57 6.18 0.15 7.59
N ILE A 58 4.94 -0.31 7.75
CA ILE A 58 4.63 -1.64 8.31
C ILE A 58 5.30 -2.73 7.46
N MET A 59 5.12 -2.67 6.13
CA MET A 59 5.70 -3.64 5.21
C MET A 59 7.24 -3.61 5.24
N LEU A 60 7.87 -2.42 5.27
CA LEU A 60 9.33 -2.26 5.26
C LEU A 60 10.02 -2.70 6.56
N ALA A 61 9.28 -2.88 7.65
CA ALA A 61 9.85 -3.38 8.90
C ALA A 61 10.49 -4.77 8.72
N ILE A 62 9.83 -5.68 7.99
CA ILE A 62 10.33 -7.04 7.75
C ILE A 62 11.61 -7.04 6.90
N PRO A 63 11.67 -6.39 5.72
CA PRO A 63 12.91 -6.22 4.95
C PRO A 63 14.03 -5.58 5.75
N THR A 64 13.73 -4.57 6.58
CA THR A 64 14.75 -3.91 7.40
C THR A 64 15.37 -4.88 8.39
N LEU A 65 14.55 -5.62 9.15
CA LEU A 65 15.05 -6.63 10.09
C LEU A 65 15.87 -7.70 9.38
N ALA A 66 15.35 -8.25 8.28
CA ALA A 66 16.02 -9.28 7.51
C ALA A 66 17.38 -8.80 6.95
N LEU A 67 17.44 -7.61 6.36
CA LEU A 67 18.67 -7.06 5.78
C LEU A 67 19.69 -6.65 6.83
N CYS A 68 19.28 -6.20 8.01
CA CYS A 68 20.21 -5.79 9.06
C CYS A 68 20.80 -6.99 9.81
N LEU A 69 19.96 -7.97 10.15
CA LEU A 69 20.33 -9.08 11.03
C LEU A 69 20.97 -10.26 10.27
N SER A 70 20.76 -10.36 8.95
CA SER A 70 21.24 -11.51 8.20
C SER A 70 22.75 -11.43 7.89
N PRO A 71 23.52 -12.50 8.18
CA PRO A 71 24.91 -12.63 7.75
C PRO A 71 25.05 -12.62 6.22
N LYS A 72 26.24 -12.21 5.73
CA LYS A 72 26.54 -12.13 4.29
C LYS A 72 26.43 -13.48 3.57
N ILE A 73 26.66 -14.60 4.26
CA ILE A 73 26.60 -15.94 3.68
C ILE A 73 25.20 -16.29 3.14
N PHE A 74 24.15 -15.73 3.75
CA PHE A 74 22.76 -15.92 3.33
C PHE A 74 22.26 -14.84 2.36
N SER A 75 23.15 -13.98 1.85
CA SER A 75 22.78 -12.83 1.00
C SER A 75 21.86 -13.18 -0.17
N LYS A 76 22.19 -14.21 -0.95
CA LYS A 76 21.36 -14.67 -2.09
C LYS A 76 19.99 -15.18 -1.65
N PHE A 77 19.96 -15.99 -0.59
CA PHE A 77 18.72 -16.57 -0.07
C PHE A 77 17.78 -15.50 0.47
N ILE A 78 18.30 -14.61 1.34
CA ILE A 78 17.52 -13.51 1.92
C ILE A 78 17.07 -12.53 0.83
N SER A 79 17.94 -12.18 -0.12
CA SER A 79 17.56 -11.28 -1.22
C SER A 79 16.46 -11.88 -2.09
N LYS A 80 16.51 -13.19 -2.38
CA LYS A 80 15.44 -13.89 -3.10
C LYS A 80 14.12 -13.88 -2.31
N LEU A 81 14.16 -14.20 -1.02
CA LEU A 81 12.97 -14.15 -0.16
C LEU A 81 12.37 -12.74 -0.11
N LEU A 82 13.20 -11.71 0.05
CA LEU A 82 12.74 -10.33 0.08
C LEU A 82 12.16 -9.87 -1.26
N ASN A 83 12.75 -10.28 -2.38
CA ASN A 83 12.19 -10.00 -3.70
C ASN A 83 10.80 -10.65 -3.88
N ILE A 84 10.62 -11.90 -3.42
CA ILE A 84 9.31 -12.57 -3.44
C ILE A 84 8.34 -11.84 -2.52
N TYR A 85 8.75 -11.51 -1.29
CA TYR A 85 7.94 -10.78 -0.32
C TYR A 85 7.44 -9.43 -0.88
N ILE A 86 8.35 -8.62 -1.43
CA ILE A 86 8.00 -7.32 -2.03
C ILE A 86 7.09 -7.50 -3.24
N LEU A 87 7.36 -8.49 -4.09
CA LEU A 87 6.51 -8.78 -5.24
C LEU A 87 5.10 -9.22 -4.83
N SER A 88 4.97 -10.06 -3.80
CA SER A 88 3.68 -10.48 -3.26
C SER A 88 2.89 -9.29 -2.70
N PHE A 89 3.54 -8.40 -1.95
CA PHE A 89 2.91 -7.17 -1.47
C PHE A 89 2.51 -6.22 -2.61
N LEU A 90 3.33 -6.12 -3.65
CA LEU A 90 3.04 -5.30 -4.82
C LEU A 90 1.81 -5.82 -5.57
N ILE A 91 1.74 -7.12 -5.81
CA ILE A 91 0.57 -7.78 -6.42
C ILE A 91 -0.67 -7.52 -5.58
N LEU A 92 -0.58 -7.71 -4.25
CA LEU A 92 -1.69 -7.47 -3.33
C LEU A 92 -2.16 -6.01 -3.37
N ALA A 93 -1.24 -5.05 -3.33
CA ALA A 93 -1.55 -3.62 -3.38
C ALA A 93 -2.27 -3.25 -4.68
N VAL A 94 -1.74 -3.67 -5.83
CA VAL A 94 -2.37 -3.41 -7.13
C VAL A 94 -3.72 -4.10 -7.24
N PHE A 95 -3.84 -5.36 -6.79
CA PHE A 95 -5.10 -6.10 -6.81
C PHE A 95 -6.18 -5.38 -6.00
N ILE A 96 -5.87 -4.96 -4.77
CA ILE A 96 -6.82 -4.27 -3.90
C ILE A 96 -7.17 -2.88 -4.45
N GLU A 97 -6.22 -2.13 -5.00
CA GLU A 97 -6.52 -0.86 -5.68
C GLU A 97 -7.44 -1.06 -6.90
N CYS A 98 -7.18 -2.07 -7.74
CA CYS A 98 -8.05 -2.41 -8.86
C CYS A 98 -9.46 -2.83 -8.40
N ALA A 99 -9.55 -3.65 -7.35
CA ALA A 99 -10.83 -4.07 -6.77
C ALA A 99 -11.59 -2.92 -6.11
N SER A 100 -10.90 -1.85 -5.72
CA SER A 100 -11.52 -0.68 -5.11
C SER A 100 -12.44 0.04 -6.09
N PHE A 101 -12.16 0.06 -7.38
CA PHE A 101 -12.99 0.78 -8.37
C PHE A 101 -14.43 0.24 -8.49
N PRO A 102 -14.66 -1.06 -8.80
CA PRO A 102 -16.02 -1.59 -8.85
C PRO A 102 -16.69 -1.56 -7.48
N PHE A 103 -15.94 -1.79 -6.40
CA PHE A 103 -16.49 -1.71 -5.04
C PHE A 103 -16.96 -0.28 -4.71
N PHE A 104 -16.19 0.73 -5.09
CA PHE A 104 -16.58 2.13 -4.90
C PHE A 104 -17.78 2.50 -5.75
N ALA A 105 -17.85 2.05 -7.00
CA ALA A 105 -19.02 2.30 -7.86
C ALA A 105 -20.31 1.71 -7.27
N GLN A 106 -20.22 0.61 -6.52
CA GLN A 106 -21.38 -0.06 -5.91
C GLN A 106 -21.76 0.52 -4.54
N TYR A 107 -20.77 0.86 -3.71
CA TYR A 107 -20.98 1.20 -2.29
C TYR A 107 -20.60 2.63 -1.91
N ASP A 108 -20.02 3.41 -2.81
CA ASP A 108 -19.45 4.75 -2.55
C ASP A 108 -18.46 4.75 -1.37
N LEU A 109 -17.75 3.63 -1.21
CA LEU A 109 -16.83 3.36 -0.12
C LEU A 109 -15.58 2.69 -0.68
N ARG A 110 -14.40 2.97 -0.09
CA ARG A 110 -13.23 2.11 -0.29
C ARG A 110 -13.48 0.74 0.37
N PRO A 111 -12.78 -0.33 -0.06
CA PRO A 111 -12.86 -1.64 0.59
C PRO A 111 -12.74 -1.54 2.12
N ASN A 112 -13.74 -2.08 2.81
CA ASN A 112 -13.88 -2.04 4.27
C ASN A 112 -14.36 -3.40 4.79
N TYR A 113 -15.07 -3.44 5.92
CA TYR A 113 -15.57 -4.69 6.48
C TYR A 113 -16.48 -5.48 5.54
N LEU A 114 -17.30 -4.82 4.71
CA LEU A 114 -18.18 -5.49 3.74
C LEU A 114 -17.35 -6.27 2.72
N PHE A 115 -16.20 -5.73 2.30
CA PHE A 115 -15.28 -6.42 1.40
C PHE A 115 -14.77 -7.73 2.02
N ILE A 116 -14.49 -7.74 3.32
CA ILE A 116 -14.04 -8.94 4.04
C ILE A 116 -15.17 -9.95 4.14
N GLU A 117 -16.37 -9.50 4.50
CA GLU A 117 -17.58 -10.34 4.61
C GLU A 117 -17.91 -11.03 3.28
N TYR A 118 -17.80 -10.32 2.15
CA TYR A 118 -17.94 -10.94 0.83
C TYR A 118 -16.92 -12.06 0.58
N LEU A 119 -15.67 -11.90 1.04
CA LEU A 119 -14.64 -12.93 0.87
C LEU A 119 -14.92 -14.22 1.67
N GLU A 120 -15.80 -14.18 2.66
CA GLU A 120 -16.27 -15.39 3.37
C GLU A 120 -17.15 -16.28 2.48
N TYR A 121 -17.73 -15.72 1.41
CA TYR A 121 -18.57 -16.41 0.43
C TYR A 121 -17.89 -16.49 -0.95
N PRO A 122 -16.77 -17.23 -1.10
CA PRO A 122 -15.94 -17.20 -2.30
C PRO A 122 -16.66 -17.72 -3.55
N GLN A 123 -17.62 -18.64 -3.42
CA GLN A 123 -18.41 -19.15 -4.53
C GLN A 123 -19.34 -18.08 -5.12
N GLU A 124 -19.93 -17.24 -4.26
CA GLU A 124 -20.81 -16.15 -4.68
C GLU A 124 -20.00 -15.02 -5.31
N VAL A 125 -18.89 -14.63 -4.67
CA VAL A 125 -18.00 -13.58 -5.20
C VAL A 125 -17.39 -13.99 -6.52
N SER A 126 -16.90 -15.22 -6.66
CA SER A 126 -16.35 -15.68 -7.94
C SER A 126 -17.42 -15.67 -9.04
N SER A 127 -18.63 -16.16 -8.76
CA SER A 127 -19.74 -16.15 -9.71
C SER A 127 -20.12 -14.73 -10.14
N LEU A 128 -20.16 -13.78 -9.19
CA LEU A 128 -20.40 -12.35 -9.43
C LEU A 128 -19.29 -11.76 -10.31
N LEU A 129 -18.01 -12.04 -9.98
CA LEU A 129 -16.87 -11.54 -10.74
C LEU A 129 -16.86 -12.06 -12.18
N PHE A 130 -17.22 -13.32 -12.40
CA PHE A 130 -17.27 -13.92 -13.75
C PHE A 130 -18.45 -13.46 -14.59
N LYS A 131 -19.60 -13.16 -13.97
CA LYS A 131 -20.82 -12.70 -14.67
C LYS A 131 -20.79 -11.20 -14.93
N ASP A 132 -20.60 -10.41 -13.87
CA ASP A 132 -20.87 -8.96 -13.90
C ASP A 132 -19.58 -8.13 -14.00
N TYR A 133 -18.44 -8.66 -13.56
CA TYR A 133 -17.16 -7.92 -13.51
C TYR A 133 -16.04 -8.53 -14.36
N LYS A 134 -16.39 -9.32 -15.39
CA LYS A 134 -15.40 -10.05 -16.22
C LYS A 134 -14.35 -9.13 -16.84
N PHE A 135 -14.76 -7.97 -17.36
CA PHE A 135 -13.85 -7.02 -18.00
C PHE A 135 -12.92 -6.36 -16.99
N GLN A 136 -13.43 -6.00 -15.82
CA GLN A 136 -12.67 -5.43 -14.71
C GLN A 136 -11.65 -6.44 -14.19
N PHE A 137 -12.02 -7.72 -14.10
CA PHE A 137 -11.11 -8.80 -13.72
C PHE A 137 -9.98 -8.98 -14.74
N ILE A 138 -10.29 -8.99 -16.05
CA ILE A 138 -9.27 -9.05 -17.12
C ILE A 138 -8.36 -7.82 -17.07
N ALA A 139 -8.92 -6.63 -16.90
CA ALA A 139 -8.14 -5.40 -16.78
C ALA A 139 -7.20 -5.44 -15.57
N ALA A 140 -7.70 -5.87 -14.40
CA ALA A 140 -6.89 -6.04 -13.21
C ALA A 140 -5.74 -7.04 -13.44
N PHE A 141 -6.02 -8.18 -14.09
CA PHE A 141 -4.99 -9.16 -14.44
C PHE A 141 -3.91 -8.57 -15.38
N LEU A 142 -4.31 -7.82 -16.40
CA LEU A 142 -3.38 -7.16 -17.32
C LEU A 142 -2.52 -6.10 -16.60
N ILE A 143 -3.12 -5.28 -15.74
CA ILE A 143 -2.41 -4.27 -14.95
C ILE A 143 -1.41 -4.94 -14.00
N ILE A 144 -1.83 -5.99 -13.28
CA ILE A 144 -0.93 -6.75 -12.39
C ILE A 144 0.22 -7.35 -13.21
N SER A 145 -0.07 -8.00 -14.33
CA SER A 145 0.95 -8.61 -15.21
C SER A 145 1.94 -7.57 -15.73
N LEU A 146 1.46 -6.39 -16.12
CA LEU A 146 2.30 -5.27 -16.54
C LEU A 146 3.19 -4.79 -15.40
N VAL A 147 2.64 -4.51 -14.22
CA VAL A 147 3.39 -4.04 -13.05
C VAL A 147 4.45 -5.06 -12.62
N VAL A 148 4.09 -6.35 -12.58
CA VAL A 148 5.01 -7.45 -12.27
C VAL A 148 6.14 -7.53 -13.30
N THR A 149 5.81 -7.43 -14.59
CA THR A 149 6.79 -7.47 -15.68
C THR A 149 7.75 -6.28 -15.60
N LEU A 150 7.23 -5.07 -15.36
CA LEU A 150 8.03 -3.86 -15.18
C LEU A 150 8.94 -3.98 -13.96
N TYR A 151 8.41 -4.45 -12.83
CA TYR A 151 9.19 -4.67 -11.62
C TYR A 151 10.36 -5.64 -11.86
N ILE A 152 10.09 -6.81 -12.42
CA ILE A 152 11.11 -7.85 -12.68
C ILE A 152 12.15 -7.38 -13.70
N LYS A 153 11.72 -6.75 -14.81
CA LYS A 153 12.63 -6.28 -15.87
C LYS A 153 13.49 -5.11 -15.43
N SER A 154 12.94 -4.20 -14.62
CA SER A 154 13.65 -2.98 -14.19
C SER A 154 14.94 -3.30 -13.42
N LYS A 155 14.97 -4.43 -12.69
CA LYS A 155 16.03 -4.76 -11.71
C LYS A 155 16.35 -3.57 -10.79
N PHE A 156 15.36 -2.71 -10.55
CA PHE A 156 15.55 -1.42 -9.90
C PHE A 156 16.01 -1.59 -8.46
N ILE A 157 15.43 -2.58 -7.77
CA ILE A 157 15.78 -2.98 -6.41
C ILE A 157 16.74 -4.17 -6.47
N ASN A 158 17.85 -4.08 -5.73
CA ASN A 158 18.83 -5.15 -5.61
C ASN A 158 19.30 -5.29 -4.15
N PHE A 159 18.65 -6.20 -3.43
CA PHE A 159 18.98 -6.50 -2.03
C PHE A 159 20.36 -7.13 -1.84
N GLU A 160 20.93 -7.82 -2.84
CA GLU A 160 22.26 -8.42 -2.70
C GLU A 160 23.35 -7.35 -2.52
N ASN A 161 23.16 -6.18 -3.14
CA ASN A 161 24.06 -5.04 -2.97
C ASN A 161 24.14 -4.57 -1.51
N VAL A 162 23.08 -4.75 -0.72
CA VAL A 162 23.06 -4.37 0.70
C VAL A 162 24.09 -5.19 1.48
N PHE A 163 24.30 -6.46 1.14
CA PHE A 163 25.26 -7.34 1.82
C PHE A 163 26.73 -7.06 1.47
N GLN A 164 26.99 -6.14 0.52
CA GLN A 164 28.33 -5.59 0.30
C GLN A 164 28.68 -4.51 1.34
N GLN A 165 27.70 -3.99 2.08
CA GLN A 165 27.92 -3.11 3.23
C GLN A 165 28.36 -3.95 4.44
N SER A 166 29.24 -3.41 5.29
CA SER A 166 29.73 -4.12 6.47
C SER A 166 28.57 -4.48 7.42
N TYR A 167 28.67 -5.64 8.06
CA TYR A 167 27.63 -6.14 8.96
C TYR A 167 27.38 -5.20 10.15
N LEU A 168 28.47 -4.72 10.78
CA LEU A 168 28.38 -3.75 11.87
C LEU A 168 27.64 -2.47 11.45
N SER A 169 27.93 -1.95 10.26
CA SER A 169 27.23 -0.77 9.72
C SER A 169 25.73 -1.01 9.52
N ARG A 170 25.34 -2.21 9.06
CA ARG A 170 23.92 -2.58 8.91
C ARG A 170 23.22 -2.69 10.28
N ILE A 171 23.85 -3.30 11.28
CA ILE A 171 23.31 -3.39 12.64
C ILE A 171 23.16 -2.00 13.27
N LEU A 172 24.18 -1.14 13.18
CA LEU A 172 24.13 0.21 13.74
C LEU A 172 23.01 1.06 13.12
N MET A 173 22.63 0.79 11.87
CA MET A 173 21.52 1.46 11.19
C MET A 173 20.14 0.89 11.54
N LEU A 174 20.07 -0.28 12.17
CA LEU A 174 18.80 -0.92 12.48
C LEU A 174 17.91 -0.04 13.34
N LEU A 175 18.43 0.43 14.48
CA LEU A 175 17.65 1.23 15.43
C LEU A 175 17.21 2.58 14.84
N PRO A 176 18.08 3.37 14.16
CA PRO A 176 17.65 4.57 13.44
C PRO A 176 16.57 4.32 12.39
N ILE A 177 16.69 3.26 11.58
CA ILE A 177 15.70 2.96 10.54
C ILE A 177 14.37 2.52 11.18
N LEU A 178 14.40 1.67 12.21
CA LEU A 178 13.19 1.27 12.92
C LEU A 178 12.49 2.45 13.58
N LEU A 179 13.22 3.44 14.11
CA LEU A 179 12.63 4.69 14.61
C LEU A 179 11.92 5.47 13.50
N VAL A 180 12.54 5.61 12.33
CA VAL A 180 11.92 6.28 11.17
C VAL A 180 10.67 5.53 10.71
N LEU A 181 10.74 4.20 10.62
CA LEU A 181 9.58 3.38 10.26
C LEU A 181 8.48 3.49 11.33
N PHE A 182 8.83 3.50 12.62
CA PHE A 182 7.86 3.70 13.70
C PHE A 182 7.16 5.06 13.61
N ILE A 183 7.90 6.13 13.31
CA ILE A 183 7.33 7.45 13.05
C ILE A 183 6.41 7.40 11.82
N GLY A 184 6.79 6.68 10.76
CA GLY A 184 5.97 6.47 9.57
C GLY A 184 4.69 5.67 9.84
N ILE A 185 4.75 4.64 10.68
CA ILE A 185 3.59 3.85 11.12
C ILE A 185 2.65 4.70 11.97
N ARG A 186 3.19 5.53 12.86
CA ARG A 186 2.38 6.46 13.66
C ARG A 186 1.76 7.55 12.79
N SER A 187 2.51 8.05 11.80
CA SER A 187 2.16 9.11 10.83
C SER A 187 1.59 10.40 11.45
N SER A 188 1.78 10.59 12.77
CA SER A 188 1.24 11.68 13.58
C SER A 188 2.21 12.02 14.70
N LEU A 189 2.33 13.32 14.99
CA LEU A 189 3.05 13.84 16.17
C LEU A 189 2.12 14.09 17.37
N GLY A 190 0.80 13.95 17.18
CA GLY A 190 -0.20 14.15 18.23
C GLY A 190 -0.37 12.95 19.16
N HIS A 191 -1.31 13.05 20.11
CA HIS A 191 -1.52 12.03 21.16
C HIS A 191 -1.93 10.64 20.65
N ARG A 192 -2.52 10.55 19.45
CA ARG A 192 -2.89 9.27 18.82
C ARG A 192 -2.21 9.09 17.45
N PRO A 193 -1.91 7.84 17.04
CA PRO A 193 -1.56 7.52 15.66
C PRO A 193 -2.64 7.99 14.67
N VAL A 194 -2.27 8.09 13.40
CA VAL A 194 -3.24 8.37 12.33
C VAL A 194 -4.18 7.19 12.16
N ASN A 195 -5.47 7.49 12.13
CA ASN A 195 -6.57 6.55 11.96
C ASN A 195 -7.31 6.85 10.66
N ILE A 196 -8.17 5.93 10.20
CA ILE A 196 -9.04 6.14 9.03
C ILE A 196 -9.88 7.42 9.14
N SER A 197 -10.29 7.79 10.35
CA SER A 197 -11.05 9.02 10.61
C SER A 197 -10.28 10.30 10.28
N ASP A 198 -8.94 10.28 10.29
CA ASP A 198 -8.14 11.46 9.94
C ASP A 198 -8.11 11.73 8.43
N ALA A 199 -8.63 10.80 7.61
CA ALA A 199 -8.93 11.05 6.20
C ALA A 199 -10.29 11.74 5.98
N LEU A 200 -11.09 11.96 7.03
CA LEU A 200 -12.39 12.63 6.97
C LEU A 200 -12.24 14.14 7.22
N TYR A 201 -11.49 14.84 6.37
CA TYR A 201 -11.17 16.26 6.55
C TYR A 201 -12.13 17.21 5.84
N SER A 202 -12.90 16.71 4.85
CA SER A 202 -13.86 17.49 4.06
C SER A 202 -15.30 17.15 4.45
N THR A 203 -16.25 18.02 4.12
CA THR A 203 -17.69 17.70 4.16
C THR A 203 -18.09 16.74 3.04
N ASN A 204 -17.35 16.73 1.92
CA ASN A 204 -17.61 15.85 0.81
C ASN A 204 -17.12 14.42 1.13
N ARG A 205 -18.06 13.47 1.17
CA ARG A 205 -17.76 12.08 1.53
C ARG A 205 -16.85 11.38 0.49
N VAL A 206 -17.00 11.70 -0.78
CA VAL A 206 -16.29 11.03 -1.89
C VAL A 206 -14.79 11.31 -1.79
N ILE A 207 -14.39 12.56 -1.60
CA ILE A 207 -12.97 12.92 -1.49
C ILE A 207 -12.35 12.31 -0.23
N ASN A 208 -13.09 12.24 0.87
CA ASN A 208 -12.65 11.60 2.10
C ASN A 208 -12.39 10.10 1.91
N GLU A 209 -13.26 9.39 1.19
CA GLU A 209 -13.04 7.99 0.86
C GLU A 209 -11.87 7.79 -0.11
N ILE A 210 -11.73 8.63 -1.15
CA ILE A 210 -10.60 8.57 -2.10
C ILE A 210 -9.25 8.75 -1.39
N THR A 211 -9.23 9.57 -0.33
CA THR A 211 -8.05 9.86 0.49
C THR A 211 -7.54 8.64 1.24
N LYS A 212 -8.42 7.70 1.61
CA LYS A 212 -8.02 6.48 2.34
C LYS A 212 -7.16 5.58 1.45
N ASN A 213 -6.23 4.87 2.08
CA ASN A 213 -5.53 3.75 1.46
C ASN A 213 -6.36 2.47 1.64
N SER A 214 -6.63 1.73 0.56
CA SER A 214 -7.50 0.55 0.61
C SER A 214 -6.96 -0.57 1.48
N LEU A 215 -5.64 -0.82 1.48
CA LEU A 215 -5.03 -1.83 2.36
C LEU A 215 -5.10 -1.43 3.83
N HIS A 216 -4.92 -0.14 4.12
CA HIS A 216 -5.09 0.38 5.47
C HIS A 216 -6.53 0.25 5.95
N SER A 217 -7.49 0.55 5.08
CA SER A 217 -8.92 0.40 5.37
C SER A 217 -9.29 -1.04 5.71
N LEU A 218 -8.84 -2.00 4.90
CA LEU A 218 -9.08 -3.42 5.13
C LEU A 218 -8.39 -3.95 6.40
N GLY A 219 -7.12 -3.59 6.62
CA GLY A 219 -6.38 -4.01 7.82
C GLY A 219 -7.05 -3.53 9.11
N TYR A 220 -7.54 -2.29 9.12
CA TYR A 220 -8.30 -1.74 10.25
C TYR A 220 -9.66 -2.43 10.43
N ALA A 221 -10.37 -2.69 9.34
CA ALA A 221 -11.67 -3.37 9.37
C ALA A 221 -11.54 -4.78 9.93
N TYR A 222 -10.54 -5.53 9.49
CA TYR A 222 -10.24 -6.87 10.00
C TYR A 222 -9.95 -6.84 11.51
N TYR A 223 -9.11 -5.90 11.95
CA TYR A 223 -8.79 -5.76 13.37
C TYR A 223 -9.99 -5.36 14.23
N SER A 224 -10.84 -4.47 13.72
CA SER A 224 -12.01 -3.96 14.44
C SER A 224 -13.13 -5.00 14.54
N ASN A 225 -13.40 -5.74 13.46
CA ASN A 225 -14.42 -6.80 13.46
C ASN A 225 -14.07 -7.96 14.39
N LYS A 226 -12.78 -8.31 14.53
CA LYS A 226 -12.35 -9.39 15.43
C LYS A 226 -12.57 -9.07 16.92
N LYS A 227 -12.83 -7.80 17.26
CA LYS A 227 -13.12 -7.37 18.65
C LYS A 227 -14.60 -7.41 19.01
N ASN A 228 -15.49 -7.65 18.04
CA ASN A 228 -16.91 -7.90 18.27
C ASN A 228 -17.18 -9.40 18.24
#